data_AF-A0ABD6LF24-F1
#
_entry.id   AF-A0ABD6LF24-F1
#
_cell.length_a   1.000
_cell.length_b   1.000
_cell.length_c   1.000
_cell.angle_alpha   90.00
_cell.angle_beta   90.00
_cell.angle_gamma   90.00
#
_symmetry.space_group_name_H-M   'P 1'
#
loop_
_entity.id
_entity.type
_entity.pdbx_description
1 polymer ?
#
loop_
_entity_poly.entity_id
_entity_poly.type
_entity_poly.pdbx_seq_one_letter_code
_entity_poly.pdbx_strand_id
1 'polypeptide(L)'
;MGRNHRTWGMGAVVLLAFILAAPVRVMGATKPINSVSIQVSSKMEPGERLPEIEIGSGNASEGKVRVHAGGKYHVKKAEWLDKSSMEVKAGDEPRMKVTLEPEDVGENYFLAAYKESSVKISGGTFVSARRDGDSLAVTFRLKPVKGDFDPPKDAYWYEKNLGEARWDKPENTSGYYELQLYRDNKSVHKVSKVSGVRYNFYPYMTKEGDYTFKVRTIPGSESVKKYGGKSEWIESGELHITDRYVSDGKGQQAKDSTLVRGTQETVGWNKEGDSWSYRYPDGSLCRGRWESIEGQWYYFNIEGIMQTGWQLLDNQYFYLYPNGQMAVGWAEMDGKWYYFCTGEEAGDTAGSMQGAGWRVIGPYYYYFNEDGSMYTGWLKQNGKQYYLNTVDNSLKGALFTGWIKRDGKTYFADSNGEIAEGWCQIDGNWYYFYPESGELAYNTVINGFHVNQDGIWER
;
A
#
# COMPACT_ATOMS: atom_id res chain seq x y z
N MET A 1 117.46 -77.34 -8.13
CA MET A 1 118.15 -76.19 -8.76
C MET A 1 117.06 -75.24 -9.24
N GLY A 2 117.07 -73.92 -9.04
CA GLY A 2 118.06 -73.05 -8.39
C GLY A 2 118.33 -71.81 -9.25
N ARG A 3 117.98 -70.61 -8.74
CA ARG A 3 118.22 -69.26 -9.31
C ARG A 3 117.49 -68.94 -10.62
N ASN A 4 116.56 -67.97 -10.62
CA ASN A 4 116.73 -66.49 -10.66
C ASN A 4 117.11 -65.96 -12.04
N HIS A 5 116.29 -65.05 -12.58
CA HIS A 5 116.58 -63.66 -13.02
C HIS A 5 115.21 -63.05 -13.46
N ARG A 6 114.66 -61.96 -12.89
CA ARG A 6 115.02 -60.52 -13.00
C ARG A 6 115.22 -60.07 -14.46
N THR A 7 114.70 -58.95 -15.01
CA THR A 7 113.85 -57.78 -14.61
C THR A 7 113.38 -57.12 -15.93
N TRP A 8 112.36 -56.24 -16.09
CA TRP A 8 111.50 -55.33 -15.30
C TRP A 8 110.08 -55.32 -15.96
N GLY A 9 109.05 -54.51 -15.62
CA GLY A 9 108.82 -53.52 -14.55
C GLY A 9 107.85 -52.40 -15.00
N MET A 10 106.80 -52.12 -14.21
CA MET A 10 106.24 -50.81 -13.83
C MET A 10 104.89 -51.03 -13.12
N GLY A 11 104.65 -50.35 -12.00
CA GLY A 11 103.45 -50.57 -11.18
C GLY A 11 102.42 -49.45 -11.29
N ALA A 12 101.20 -49.72 -10.81
CA ALA A 12 100.23 -48.72 -10.39
C ALA A 12 99.38 -49.24 -9.21
N VAL A 13 99.13 -48.36 -8.26
CA VAL A 13 98.45 -48.58 -6.97
C VAL A 13 97.01 -49.08 -7.14
N VAL A 14 96.60 -50.09 -6.35
CA VAL A 14 95.19 -50.41 -6.11
C VAL A 14 94.73 -49.67 -4.86
N LEU A 15 93.69 -48.84 -5.00
CA LEU A 15 93.14 -47.99 -3.94
C LEU A 15 91.82 -48.61 -3.44
N LEU A 16 91.74 -48.95 -2.14
CA LEU A 16 90.48 -49.39 -1.53
C LEU A 16 89.51 -48.22 -1.42
N ALA A 17 88.27 -48.40 -1.88
CA ALA A 17 87.16 -47.49 -1.64
C ALA A 17 86.19 -48.11 -0.62
N PHE A 18 86.02 -47.45 0.53
CA PHE A 18 84.96 -47.75 1.48
C PHE A 18 83.61 -47.25 0.93
N ILE A 19 82.66 -48.15 0.68
CA ILE A 19 81.27 -47.75 0.41
C ILE A 19 80.54 -47.59 1.75
N LEU A 20 80.28 -46.34 2.13
CA LEU A 20 79.38 -45.99 3.22
C LEU A 20 77.94 -46.35 2.82
N ALA A 21 77.40 -47.41 3.43
CA ALA A 21 75.98 -47.72 3.34
C ALA A 21 75.16 -46.70 4.14
N ALA A 22 74.68 -45.65 3.47
CA ALA A 22 73.65 -44.78 4.04
C ALA A 22 72.34 -45.57 4.22
N PRO A 23 71.60 -45.41 5.33
CA PRO A 23 70.32 -46.05 5.50
C PRO A 23 69.32 -45.47 4.48
N VAL A 24 68.86 -46.32 3.55
CA VAL A 24 67.73 -45.98 2.68
C VAL A 24 66.52 -45.77 3.58
N ARG A 25 66.10 -44.51 3.76
CA ARG A 25 64.80 -44.21 4.35
C ARG A 25 63.72 -44.77 3.42
N VAL A 26 63.05 -45.82 3.86
CA VAL A 26 61.80 -46.27 3.24
C VAL A 26 60.80 -45.12 3.42
N MET A 27 60.52 -44.38 2.34
CA MET A 27 59.46 -43.38 2.34
C MET A 27 58.13 -44.12 2.54
N GLY A 28 57.54 -43.96 3.72
CA GLY A 28 56.19 -44.46 3.99
C GLY A 28 55.20 -43.79 3.05
N ALA A 29 54.27 -44.56 2.48
CA ALA A 29 53.26 -44.00 1.59
C ALA A 29 52.43 -42.91 2.31
N THR A 30 52.37 -41.72 1.72
CA THR A 30 51.52 -40.60 2.16
C THR A 30 50.09 -41.08 2.39
N LYS A 31 49.50 -40.77 3.54
CA LYS A 31 48.19 -41.32 3.97
C LYS A 31 47.06 -40.30 3.75
N PRO A 32 45.91 -40.71 3.20
CA PRO A 32 44.77 -39.80 3.06
C PRO A 32 44.15 -39.43 4.41
N ILE A 33 43.80 -38.16 4.56
CA ILE A 33 42.98 -37.66 5.67
C ILE A 33 41.51 -37.92 5.30
N ASN A 34 40.92 -39.04 5.73
CA ASN A 34 39.57 -39.42 5.29
C ASN A 34 38.41 -38.62 5.94
N SER A 35 38.69 -37.87 7.00
CA SER A 35 37.73 -37.00 7.67
C SER A 35 38.42 -35.80 8.31
N VAL A 36 37.71 -34.67 8.38
CA VAL A 36 38.18 -33.45 9.03
C VAL A 36 37.19 -32.99 10.10
N SER A 37 37.72 -32.36 11.15
CA SER A 37 36.93 -31.81 12.25
C SER A 37 37.36 -30.38 12.53
N ILE A 38 36.40 -29.47 12.53
CA ILE A 38 36.57 -28.05 12.86
C ILE A 38 35.69 -27.74 14.07
N GLN A 39 36.24 -27.04 15.05
CA GLN A 39 35.51 -26.53 16.19
C GLN A 39 35.39 -25.01 16.08
N VAL A 40 34.18 -24.49 16.22
CA VAL A 40 33.92 -23.04 16.23
C VAL A 40 33.18 -22.67 17.49
N SER A 41 33.76 -21.74 18.24
CA SER A 41 33.13 -21.08 19.37
C SER A 41 32.80 -19.65 18.96
N SER A 42 31.58 -19.20 19.23
CA SER A 42 31.09 -17.88 18.84
C SER A 42 30.24 -17.30 19.97
N LYS A 43 30.48 -16.03 20.29
CA LYS A 43 29.64 -15.18 21.12
C LYS A 43 29.43 -13.81 20.45
N MET A 44 29.15 -13.82 19.14
CA MET A 44 28.71 -12.61 18.43
C MET A 44 27.36 -12.14 18.96
N GLU A 45 27.15 -10.83 18.95
CA GLU A 45 25.89 -10.19 19.32
C GLU A 45 25.27 -9.47 18.11
N PRO A 46 23.94 -9.32 18.05
CA PRO A 46 23.29 -8.52 17.01
C PRO A 46 23.68 -7.04 17.08
N GLY A 47 23.73 -6.38 15.93
CA GLY A 47 24.14 -4.97 15.81
C GLY A 47 25.66 -4.76 15.69
N GLU A 48 26.48 -5.76 16.06
CA GLU A 48 27.92 -5.71 15.85
C GLU A 48 28.32 -6.07 14.41
N ARG A 49 29.49 -5.59 13.96
CA ARG A 49 30.11 -6.09 12.72
C ARG A 49 30.78 -7.44 12.95
N LEU A 50 30.94 -8.22 11.89
CA LEU A 50 31.66 -9.50 11.93
C LEU A 50 33.08 -9.30 12.54
N PRO A 51 33.40 -9.94 13.69
CA PRO A 51 34.64 -9.68 14.41
C PRO A 51 35.83 -10.36 13.72
N GLU A 52 37.05 -10.01 14.13
CA GLU A 52 38.23 -10.78 13.77
C GLU A 52 38.11 -12.23 14.27
N ILE A 53 38.60 -13.18 13.46
CA ILE A 53 38.50 -14.62 13.75
C ILE A 53 39.78 -15.07 14.44
N GLU A 54 39.68 -15.41 15.72
CA GLU A 54 40.78 -15.95 16.49
C GLU A 54 41.07 -17.41 16.08
N ILE A 55 42.34 -17.76 15.87
CA ILE A 55 42.76 -19.14 15.64
C ILE A 55 43.38 -19.68 16.94
N GLY A 56 42.77 -20.71 17.52
CA GLY A 56 43.22 -21.29 18.79
C GLY A 56 42.15 -22.14 19.46
N SER A 57 42.54 -22.90 20.49
CA SER A 57 41.62 -23.75 21.25
C SER A 57 40.83 -22.97 22.32
N GLY A 58 39.82 -23.62 22.90
CA GLY A 58 38.98 -23.06 23.96
C GLY A 58 37.73 -22.33 23.45
N ASN A 59 37.08 -21.59 24.35
CA ASN A 59 35.86 -20.84 24.04
C ASN A 59 36.18 -19.39 23.63
N ALA A 60 35.33 -18.81 22.80
CA ALA A 60 35.38 -17.40 22.48
C ALA A 60 34.96 -16.52 23.68
N SER A 61 35.59 -15.35 23.78
CA SER A 61 35.13 -14.24 24.60
C SER A 61 33.88 -13.59 23.98
N GLU A 62 33.21 -12.73 24.75
CA GLU A 62 32.07 -11.91 24.29
C GLU A 62 32.48 -11.04 23.07
N GLY A 63 31.59 -10.90 22.08
CA GLY A 63 31.88 -10.23 20.80
C GLY A 63 32.95 -10.92 19.93
N LYS A 64 33.36 -12.16 20.23
CA LYS A 64 34.44 -12.88 19.50
C LYS A 64 33.99 -14.18 18.86
N VAL A 65 34.77 -14.60 17.87
CA VAL A 65 34.69 -15.91 17.21
C VAL A 65 36.07 -16.55 17.22
N ARG A 66 36.12 -17.82 17.62
CA ARG A 66 37.35 -18.62 17.68
C ARG A 66 37.19 -19.93 16.92
N VAL A 67 38.20 -20.29 16.14
CA VAL A 67 38.25 -21.51 15.31
C VAL A 67 39.43 -22.37 15.73
N HIS A 68 39.18 -23.67 15.88
CA HIS A 68 40.20 -24.68 16.12
C HIS A 68 40.05 -25.88 15.19
N ALA A 69 41.18 -26.39 14.72
CA ALA A 69 41.34 -27.71 14.12
C ALA A 69 42.73 -28.21 14.50
N GLY A 70 42.90 -29.52 14.66
CA GLY A 70 44.15 -30.09 15.17
C GLY A 70 44.25 -31.59 14.94
N GLY A 71 45.47 -32.12 15.08
CA GLY A 71 45.79 -33.54 15.04
C GLY A 71 46.72 -33.89 13.88
N LYS A 72 46.15 -34.04 12.67
CA LYS A 72 46.91 -34.28 11.43
C LYS A 72 47.04 -33.02 10.56
N TYR A 73 46.44 -31.93 11.01
CA TYR A 73 46.31 -30.67 10.32
C TYR A 73 45.97 -29.57 11.33
N HIS A 74 46.37 -28.34 11.03
CA HIS A 74 46.00 -27.14 11.78
C HIS A 74 45.19 -26.17 10.90
N VAL A 75 44.67 -25.11 11.51
CA VAL A 75 44.05 -23.98 10.79
C VAL A 75 45.15 -23.04 10.31
N LYS A 76 45.39 -23.00 9.00
CA LYS A 76 46.32 -22.04 8.35
C LYS A 76 45.72 -20.64 8.30
N LYS A 77 44.41 -20.54 8.02
CA LYS A 77 43.68 -19.28 7.87
C LYS A 77 42.18 -19.50 8.12
N ALA A 78 41.51 -18.54 8.76
CA ALA A 78 40.06 -18.43 8.78
C ALA A 78 39.64 -17.05 8.25
N GLU A 79 38.60 -16.99 7.43
CA GLU A 79 38.10 -15.76 6.83
C GLU A 79 36.57 -15.78 6.67
N TRP A 80 35.93 -14.63 6.86
CA TRP A 80 34.51 -14.45 6.53
C TRP A 80 34.32 -14.42 5.02
N LEU A 81 33.27 -15.08 4.54
CA LEU A 81 32.82 -14.99 3.14
C LEU A 81 31.69 -13.97 2.95
N ASP A 82 31.06 -13.53 4.04
CA ASP A 82 30.14 -12.41 4.05
C ASP A 82 30.92 -11.09 4.18
N LYS A 83 30.29 -9.98 3.80
CA LYS A 83 30.94 -8.66 3.84
C LYS A 83 31.20 -8.24 5.29
N SER A 84 32.45 -7.98 5.66
CA SER A 84 32.84 -7.52 7.01
C SER A 84 32.25 -6.17 7.42
N SER A 85 31.74 -5.38 6.47
CA SER A 85 31.00 -4.15 6.72
C SER A 85 29.53 -4.37 7.08
N MET A 86 29.04 -5.61 7.08
CA MET A 86 27.66 -5.95 7.42
C MET A 86 27.52 -6.13 8.94
N GLU A 87 26.55 -5.43 9.52
CA GLU A 87 26.11 -5.69 10.88
C GLU A 87 25.34 -7.01 10.94
N VAL A 88 25.68 -7.81 11.93
CA VAL A 88 25.11 -9.13 12.19
C VAL A 88 23.75 -8.96 12.85
N LYS A 89 22.75 -9.74 12.44
CA LYS A 89 21.39 -9.67 12.99
C LYS A 89 21.03 -10.91 13.77
N ALA A 90 20.07 -10.79 14.69
CA ALA A 90 19.56 -11.95 15.42
C ALA A 90 18.95 -12.96 14.44
N GLY A 91 19.46 -14.19 14.46
CA GLY A 91 19.11 -15.26 13.52
C GLY A 91 20.00 -15.38 12.28
N ASP A 92 20.96 -14.47 12.04
CA ASP A 92 21.90 -14.61 10.91
C ASP A 92 22.81 -15.82 11.10
N GLU A 93 23.16 -16.49 9.98
CA GLU A 93 24.10 -17.62 9.92
C GLU A 93 25.36 -17.26 9.11
N PRO A 94 26.34 -16.54 9.69
CA PRO A 94 27.54 -16.10 8.99
C PRO A 94 28.33 -17.23 8.35
N ARG A 95 28.80 -17.00 7.13
CA ARG A 95 29.56 -17.93 6.30
C ARG A 95 31.05 -17.72 6.51
N MET A 96 31.73 -18.78 6.90
CA MET A 96 33.17 -18.80 7.12
C MET A 96 33.84 -19.78 6.15
N LYS A 97 35.03 -19.40 5.68
CA LYS A 97 35.99 -20.30 5.03
C LYS A 97 37.16 -20.50 5.99
N VAL A 98 37.45 -21.77 6.27
CA VAL A 98 38.63 -22.20 7.02
C VAL A 98 39.54 -22.98 6.08
N THR A 99 40.80 -22.57 6.00
CA THR A 99 41.83 -23.26 5.23
C THR A 99 42.65 -24.10 6.20
N LEU A 100 42.60 -25.41 6.03
CA LEU A 100 43.37 -26.39 6.81
C LEU A 100 44.63 -26.78 6.04
N GLU A 101 45.72 -27.00 6.75
CA GLU A 101 47.00 -27.46 6.19
C GLU A 101 47.49 -28.67 6.98
N PRO A 102 48.04 -29.73 6.34
CA PRO A 102 48.58 -30.89 7.06
C PRO A 102 49.76 -30.47 7.95
N GLU A 103 49.96 -31.13 9.10
CA GLU A 103 51.16 -30.88 9.93
C GLU A 103 52.45 -31.32 9.20
N ASP A 104 52.35 -32.39 8.40
CA ASP A 104 53.41 -32.85 7.51
C ASP A 104 52.79 -33.33 6.18
N VAL A 105 53.06 -32.59 5.10
CA VAL A 105 52.60 -32.88 3.73
C VAL A 105 53.26 -34.14 3.14
N GLY A 106 54.42 -34.56 3.68
CA GLY A 106 55.09 -35.82 3.33
C GLY A 106 54.48 -37.03 4.05
N GLU A 107 53.74 -36.84 5.14
CA GLU A 107 53.01 -37.93 5.80
C GLU A 107 51.54 -38.00 5.40
N ASN A 108 50.84 -36.87 5.31
CA ASN A 108 49.37 -36.82 5.18
C ASN A 108 48.92 -35.86 4.07
N TYR A 109 47.87 -36.24 3.34
CA TYR A 109 47.28 -35.42 2.29
C TYR A 109 45.75 -35.37 2.37
N PHE A 110 45.15 -34.25 1.96
CA PHE A 110 43.70 -34.14 1.84
C PHE A 110 43.18 -34.76 0.52
N LEU A 111 41.99 -35.35 0.60
CA LEU A 111 41.23 -35.80 -0.57
C LEU A 111 40.79 -34.60 -1.41
N ALA A 112 40.59 -34.80 -2.72
CA ALA A 112 40.18 -33.73 -3.63
C ALA A 112 38.85 -33.05 -3.24
N ALA A 113 37.92 -33.82 -2.67
CA ALA A 113 36.64 -33.35 -2.14
C ALA A 113 36.17 -34.21 -0.97
N TYR A 114 35.35 -33.65 -0.09
CA TYR A 114 34.74 -34.35 1.04
C TYR A 114 33.22 -34.29 0.96
N LYS A 115 32.57 -35.37 1.38
CA LYS A 115 31.13 -35.38 1.66
C LYS A 115 30.88 -34.80 3.06
N GLU A 116 29.68 -34.28 3.29
CA GLU A 116 29.26 -33.74 4.60
C GLU A 116 29.51 -34.72 5.76
N SER A 117 29.21 -36.01 5.56
CA SER A 117 29.44 -37.06 6.58
C SER A 117 30.92 -37.26 6.96
N SER A 118 31.86 -36.77 6.14
CA SER A 118 33.30 -36.78 6.40
C SER A 118 33.81 -35.47 7.04
N VAL A 119 32.95 -34.47 7.25
CA VAL A 119 33.31 -33.14 7.77
C VAL A 119 32.49 -32.82 9.02
N LYS A 120 33.13 -32.85 10.19
CA LYS A 120 32.48 -32.51 11.46
C LYS A 120 32.73 -31.04 11.78
N ILE A 121 31.67 -30.29 12.07
CA ILE A 121 31.75 -28.87 12.42
C ILE A 121 30.98 -28.66 13.72
N SER A 122 31.68 -28.37 14.83
CA SER A 122 30.98 -27.87 16.01
C SER A 122 30.78 -26.36 15.87
N GLY A 123 29.60 -25.88 16.26
CA GLY A 123 29.24 -24.46 16.13
C GLY A 123 28.74 -24.04 14.73
N GLY A 124 28.55 -24.95 13.78
CA GLY A 124 28.09 -24.63 12.43
C GLY A 124 27.51 -25.80 11.62
N THR A 125 27.15 -25.53 10.37
CA THR A 125 26.62 -26.48 9.37
C THR A 125 27.45 -26.44 8.09
N PHE A 126 27.78 -27.62 7.55
CA PHE A 126 28.67 -27.77 6.39
C PHE A 126 28.06 -27.16 5.11
N VAL A 127 28.91 -26.59 4.25
CA VAL A 127 28.51 -26.11 2.91
C VAL A 127 29.36 -26.74 1.81
N SER A 128 30.69 -26.73 1.93
CA SER A 128 31.58 -27.42 0.98
C SER A 128 32.99 -27.63 1.54
N ALA A 129 33.72 -28.59 0.98
CA ALA A 129 35.16 -28.72 1.21
C ALA A 129 35.85 -29.13 -0.10
N ARG A 130 36.85 -28.36 -0.51
CA ARG A 130 37.63 -28.56 -1.75
C ARG A 130 39.11 -28.39 -1.48
N ARG A 131 39.93 -29.27 -2.04
CA ARG A 131 41.39 -29.17 -1.94
C ARG A 131 41.90 -28.01 -2.79
N ASP A 132 42.91 -27.31 -2.29
CA ASP A 132 43.59 -26.21 -2.95
C ASP A 132 45.10 -26.35 -2.68
N GLY A 133 45.86 -26.78 -3.70
CA GLY A 133 47.20 -27.31 -3.52
C GLY A 133 47.21 -28.51 -2.55
N ASP A 134 48.00 -28.38 -1.47
CA ASP A 134 48.08 -29.33 -0.35
C ASP A 134 47.13 -28.97 0.81
N SER A 135 46.48 -27.80 0.77
CA SER A 135 45.52 -27.34 1.77
C SER A 135 44.08 -27.78 1.46
N LEU A 136 43.20 -27.73 2.46
CA LEU A 136 41.76 -27.95 2.30
C LEU A 136 40.98 -26.69 2.67
N ALA A 137 40.27 -26.11 1.70
CA ALA A 137 39.34 -25.02 1.93
C ALA A 137 37.96 -25.59 2.32
N VAL A 138 37.58 -25.44 3.60
CA VAL A 138 36.27 -25.85 4.14
C VAL A 138 35.41 -24.60 4.34
N THR A 139 34.24 -24.58 3.71
CA THR A 139 33.23 -23.54 3.87
C THR A 139 32.04 -24.08 4.66
N PHE A 140 31.55 -23.29 5.60
CA PHE A 140 30.40 -23.61 6.43
C PHE A 140 29.66 -22.36 6.89
N ARG A 141 28.44 -22.54 7.41
CA ARG A 141 27.68 -21.52 8.13
C ARG A 141 27.86 -21.73 9.63
N LEU A 142 27.98 -20.65 10.40
CA LEU A 142 27.90 -20.74 11.85
C LEU A 142 26.44 -20.95 12.28
N LYS A 143 26.26 -21.42 13.52
CA LYS A 143 24.94 -21.43 14.17
C LYS A 143 24.35 -20.01 14.19
N PRO A 144 23.02 -19.86 14.11
CA PRO A 144 22.37 -18.56 14.15
C PRO A 144 22.78 -17.72 15.35
N VAL A 145 23.05 -16.43 15.12
CA VAL A 145 23.38 -15.46 16.17
C VAL A 145 22.17 -15.24 17.09
N LYS A 146 22.43 -15.20 18.40
CA LYS A 146 21.39 -15.09 19.43
C LYS A 146 21.30 -13.67 19.98
N GLY A 147 20.08 -13.21 20.20
CA GLY A 147 19.78 -11.95 20.88
C GLY A 147 18.34 -11.54 20.64
N ASP A 148 17.89 -10.47 21.28
CA ASP A 148 16.58 -9.87 20.98
C ASP A 148 16.66 -9.00 19.71
N PHE A 149 15.51 -8.68 19.13
CA PHE A 149 15.43 -7.65 18.09
C PHE A 149 15.30 -6.26 18.69
N ASP A 150 15.69 -5.25 17.94
CA ASP A 150 15.53 -3.86 18.32
C ASP A 150 14.05 -3.44 18.20
N PRO A 151 13.54 -2.56 19.09
CA PRO A 151 12.25 -1.92 18.89
C PRO A 151 12.33 -0.92 17.72
N PRO A 152 11.22 -0.65 17.01
CA PRO A 152 11.18 0.46 16.05
C PRO A 152 11.61 1.77 16.70
N LYS A 153 12.33 2.61 15.95
CA LYS A 153 12.95 3.83 16.50
C LYS A 153 11.93 4.91 16.87
N ASP A 154 10.82 4.93 16.15
CA ASP A 154 9.66 5.80 16.39
C ASP A 154 8.38 5.11 15.87
N ALA A 155 7.21 5.55 16.34
CA ALA A 155 5.89 5.09 15.93
C ALA A 155 4.89 6.25 15.90
N TYR A 156 4.26 6.51 14.75
CA TYR A 156 3.43 7.69 14.54
C TYR A 156 2.24 7.42 13.61
N TRP A 157 1.24 8.31 13.69
CA TRP A 157 0.12 8.34 12.75
C TRP A 157 0.49 9.19 11.53
N TYR A 158 0.13 8.74 10.33
CA TYR A 158 0.44 9.46 9.10
C TYR A 158 -0.65 10.49 8.77
N GLU A 159 -0.32 11.78 8.92
CA GLU A 159 -1.25 12.92 8.81
C GLU A 159 -2.12 12.95 7.53
N LYS A 160 -1.63 12.37 6.42
CA LYS A 160 -2.35 12.37 5.13
C LYS A 160 -3.27 11.16 4.91
N ASN A 161 -3.34 10.21 5.84
CA ASN A 161 -4.23 9.06 5.74
C ASN A 161 -4.70 8.63 7.13
N LEU A 162 -5.96 8.93 7.44
CA LEU A 162 -6.52 8.74 8.77
C LEU A 162 -6.43 7.26 9.20
N GLY A 163 -5.89 7.02 10.39
CA GLY A 163 -5.67 5.67 10.92
C GLY A 163 -4.54 4.87 10.26
N GLU A 164 -3.73 5.44 9.36
CA GLU A 164 -2.48 4.80 8.90
C GLU A 164 -1.38 4.97 9.96
N ALA A 165 -1.07 3.88 10.67
CA ALA A 165 0.07 3.77 11.56
C ALA A 165 1.36 3.53 10.75
N ARG A 166 2.46 4.18 11.17
CA ARG A 166 3.81 4.03 10.61
C ARG A 166 4.86 3.91 11.70
N TRP A 167 5.98 3.26 11.41
CA TRP A 167 7.07 3.14 12.37
C TRP A 167 8.42 3.02 11.66
N ASP A 168 9.45 3.54 12.31
CA ASP A 168 10.80 3.57 11.74
C ASP A 168 11.51 2.23 11.94
N LYS A 169 11.93 1.65 10.81
CA LYS A 169 12.60 0.34 10.77
C LYS A 169 13.92 0.40 11.56
N PRO A 170 14.12 -0.46 12.57
CA PRO A 170 15.39 -0.51 13.28
C PRO A 170 16.42 -1.38 12.53
N GLU A 171 17.67 -1.34 12.98
CA GLU A 171 18.81 -1.96 12.28
C GLU A 171 18.82 -3.49 12.44
N ASN A 172 18.82 -3.98 13.68
CA ASN A 172 18.65 -5.39 14.01
C ASN A 172 17.14 -5.73 14.07
N THR A 173 16.58 -6.02 12.89
CA THR A 173 15.17 -6.40 12.72
C THR A 173 14.99 -7.58 11.78
N SER A 174 13.97 -8.38 12.06
CA SER A 174 13.44 -9.41 11.15
C SER A 174 12.66 -8.82 9.96
N GLY A 175 12.22 -7.56 10.04
CA GLY A 175 11.24 -6.95 9.13
C GLY A 175 9.78 -7.37 9.37
N TYR A 176 9.50 -8.10 10.45
CA TYR A 176 8.16 -8.49 10.89
C TYR A 176 7.82 -7.91 12.25
N TYR A 177 6.58 -7.48 12.43
CA TYR A 177 6.14 -6.76 13.62
C TYR A 177 4.83 -7.33 14.20
N GLU A 178 4.64 -7.19 15.51
CA GLU A 178 3.36 -7.39 16.20
C GLU A 178 2.77 -6.02 16.51
N LEU A 179 1.46 -5.85 16.35
CA LEU A 179 0.77 -4.56 16.57
C LEU A 179 -0.41 -4.70 17.53
N GLN A 180 -0.70 -3.65 18.31
CA GLN A 180 -1.90 -3.55 19.15
C GLN A 180 -2.48 -2.14 19.06
N LEU A 181 -3.77 -2.03 18.73
CA LEU A 181 -4.54 -0.78 18.70
C LEU A 181 -5.27 -0.62 20.02
N TYR A 182 -5.24 0.59 20.57
CA TYR A 182 -5.97 1.00 21.76
C TYR A 182 -6.90 2.16 21.42
N ARG A 183 -8.01 2.27 22.16
CA ARG A 183 -8.83 3.48 22.27
C ARG A 183 -9.13 3.72 23.74
N ASP A 184 -8.90 4.94 24.24
CA ASP A 184 -9.13 5.32 25.64
C ASP A 184 -8.43 4.35 26.62
N ASN A 185 -7.17 3.98 26.30
CA ASN A 185 -6.36 2.95 26.97
C ASN A 185 -6.92 1.50 26.96
N LYS A 186 -7.99 1.21 26.21
CA LYS A 186 -8.59 -0.13 26.07
C LYS A 186 -8.19 -0.77 24.74
N SER A 187 -7.76 -2.03 24.77
CA SER A 187 -7.41 -2.78 23.55
C SER A 187 -8.62 -2.93 22.61
N VAL A 188 -8.43 -2.57 21.35
CA VAL A 188 -9.44 -2.62 20.27
C VAL A 188 -9.12 -3.72 19.27
N HIS A 189 -7.88 -3.78 18.79
CA HIS A 189 -7.46 -4.75 17.77
C HIS A 189 -6.01 -5.20 17.99
N LYS A 190 -5.68 -6.41 17.53
CA LYS A 190 -4.34 -6.98 17.62
C LYS A 190 -3.96 -7.68 16.33
N VAL A 191 -2.81 -7.30 15.78
CA VAL A 191 -2.19 -7.93 14.61
C VAL A 191 -1.03 -8.79 15.11
N SER A 192 -1.16 -10.11 14.95
CA SER A 192 -0.16 -11.08 15.42
C SER A 192 1.16 -11.00 14.66
N LYS A 193 1.10 -10.66 13.37
CA LYS A 193 2.26 -10.54 12.47
C LYS A 193 1.94 -9.69 11.23
N VAL A 194 2.69 -8.61 11.03
CA VAL A 194 2.71 -7.81 9.80
C VAL A 194 4.11 -7.80 9.17
N SER A 195 4.22 -7.79 7.84
CA SER A 195 5.47 -7.53 7.12
C SER A 195 5.43 -6.18 6.41
N GLY A 196 6.11 -5.16 6.96
CA GLY A 196 6.11 -3.79 6.46
C GLY A 196 6.42 -2.79 7.57
N VAL A 197 6.42 -1.49 7.24
CA VAL A 197 6.65 -0.38 8.21
C VAL A 197 5.41 0.51 8.39
N ARG A 198 4.26 0.00 7.97
CA ARG A 198 2.95 0.67 8.09
C ARG A 198 1.80 -0.33 8.15
N TYR A 199 0.69 0.09 8.75
CA TYR A 199 -0.55 -0.68 8.85
C TYR A 199 -1.75 0.28 8.94
N ASN A 200 -2.90 -0.06 8.35
CA ASN A 200 -4.11 0.75 8.46
C ASN A 200 -5.03 0.21 9.56
N PHE A 201 -5.19 0.99 10.63
CA PHE A 201 -6.09 0.70 11.75
C PHE A 201 -7.50 1.29 11.59
N TYR A 202 -7.73 2.16 10.62
CA TYR A 202 -9.02 2.85 10.43
C TYR A 202 -10.23 1.90 10.39
N PRO A 203 -10.22 0.72 9.74
CA PRO A 203 -11.33 -0.24 9.81
C PRO A 203 -11.77 -0.64 11.23
N TYR A 204 -10.89 -0.51 12.23
CA TYR A 204 -11.15 -0.83 13.64
C TYR A 204 -11.50 0.42 14.49
N MET A 205 -11.48 1.62 13.89
CA MET A 205 -11.77 2.90 14.55
C MET A 205 -13.28 3.22 14.56
N THR A 206 -14.10 2.28 15.02
CA THR A 206 -15.58 2.33 14.86
C THR A 206 -16.33 3.12 15.93
N LYS A 207 -15.64 3.86 16.80
CA LYS A 207 -16.22 4.79 17.79
C LYS A 207 -15.29 5.97 18.00
N GLU A 208 -15.84 7.10 18.43
CA GLU A 208 -15.06 8.25 18.88
C GLU A 208 -14.18 7.93 20.09
N GLY A 209 -13.09 8.68 20.24
CA GLY A 209 -12.13 8.60 21.34
C GLY A 209 -10.67 8.73 20.89
N ASP A 210 -9.75 8.59 21.84
CA ASP A 210 -8.32 8.78 21.61
C ASP A 210 -7.63 7.46 21.31
N TYR A 211 -7.04 7.35 20.12
CA TYR A 211 -6.42 6.13 19.61
C TYR A 211 -4.88 6.19 19.69
N THR A 212 -4.27 5.17 20.31
CA THR A 212 -2.83 4.88 20.21
C THR A 212 -2.60 3.51 19.62
N PHE A 213 -1.42 3.25 19.05
CA PHE A 213 -0.99 1.90 18.71
C PHE A 213 0.38 1.61 19.30
N LYS A 214 0.59 0.33 19.62
CA LYS A 214 1.90 -0.19 20.01
C LYS A 214 2.43 -1.10 18.91
N VAL A 215 3.73 -1.03 18.67
CA VAL A 215 4.45 -1.88 17.70
C VAL A 215 5.73 -2.43 18.32
N ARG A 216 6.09 -3.66 17.94
CA ARG A 216 7.38 -4.28 18.28
C ARG A 216 7.88 -5.22 17.20
N THR A 217 9.19 -5.37 17.06
CA THR A 217 9.80 -6.37 16.17
C THR A 217 9.60 -7.78 16.74
N ILE A 218 9.26 -8.74 15.88
CA ILE A 218 9.08 -10.16 16.25
C ILE A 218 9.81 -11.10 15.29
N PRO A 219 10.09 -12.36 15.68
CA PRO A 219 10.69 -13.34 14.79
C PRO A 219 9.88 -13.61 13.51
N GLY A 220 10.57 -13.59 12.36
CA GLY A 220 9.95 -13.84 11.05
C GLY A 220 9.52 -15.29 10.80
N SER A 221 10.08 -16.25 11.54
CA SER A 221 9.78 -17.68 11.45
C SER A 221 10.03 -18.41 12.77
N GLU A 222 9.50 -19.63 12.91
CA GLU A 222 9.81 -20.52 14.04
C GLU A 222 11.28 -20.99 14.07
N SER A 223 12.02 -20.90 12.96
CA SER A 223 13.47 -21.12 12.97
C SER A 223 14.21 -19.94 13.60
N VAL A 224 13.86 -18.70 13.22
CA VAL A 224 14.45 -17.48 13.79
C VAL A 224 14.11 -17.35 15.28
N LYS A 225 12.87 -17.65 15.69
CA LYS A 225 12.37 -17.57 17.08
C LYS A 225 13.17 -18.38 18.11
N LYS A 226 14.00 -19.34 17.68
CA LYS A 226 14.90 -20.11 18.55
C LYS A 226 16.17 -19.35 18.95
N TYR A 227 16.44 -18.22 18.30
CA TYR A 227 17.69 -17.46 18.40
C TYR A 227 17.46 -15.95 18.48
N GLY A 228 16.52 -15.42 17.69
CA GLY A 228 15.99 -14.07 17.80
C GLY A 228 14.78 -14.00 18.74
N GLY A 229 14.84 -13.19 19.79
CA GLY A 229 13.69 -12.90 20.66
C GLY A 229 12.82 -11.76 20.13
N LYS A 230 11.88 -11.25 20.94
CA LYS A 230 11.03 -10.11 20.55
C LYS A 230 11.63 -8.81 21.10
N SER A 231 11.45 -7.70 20.40
CA SER A 231 11.79 -6.40 20.98
C SER A 231 10.80 -5.98 22.08
N GLU A 232 11.20 -4.96 22.83
CA GLU A 232 10.28 -4.13 23.59
C GLU A 232 9.23 -3.45 22.70
N TRP A 233 8.16 -2.98 23.33
CA TRP A 233 7.12 -2.18 22.67
C TRP A 233 7.51 -0.71 22.61
N ILE A 234 7.27 -0.08 21.46
CA ILE A 234 7.11 1.37 21.36
C ILE A 234 5.63 1.70 21.15
N GLU A 235 5.20 2.85 21.65
CA GLU A 235 3.83 3.35 21.57
C GLU A 235 3.79 4.68 20.80
N SER A 236 2.72 4.88 20.03
CA SER A 236 2.50 6.09 19.26
C SER A 236 2.01 7.26 20.10
N GLY A 237 2.10 8.46 19.51
CA GLY A 237 1.23 9.57 19.92
C GLY A 237 -0.26 9.24 19.74
N GLU A 238 -1.12 10.11 20.26
CA GLU A 238 -2.58 9.99 20.20
C GLU A 238 -3.13 10.49 18.85
N LEU A 239 -4.16 9.81 18.36
CA LEU A 239 -5.01 10.25 17.24
C LEU A 239 -6.45 10.35 17.76
N HIS A 240 -6.95 11.59 17.84
CA HIS A 240 -8.33 11.83 18.23
C HIS A 240 -9.28 11.56 17.05
N ILE A 241 -10.28 10.69 17.25
CA ILE A 241 -11.35 10.42 16.29
C ILE A 241 -12.67 10.94 16.88
N THR A 242 -13.36 11.83 16.18
CA THR A 242 -14.73 12.26 16.55
C THR A 242 -15.79 11.38 15.86
N ASP A 243 -17.04 11.47 16.33
CA ASP A 243 -18.24 10.88 15.71
C ASP A 243 -18.29 10.93 14.17
N ARG A 244 -17.94 12.07 13.56
CA ARG A 244 -17.91 12.32 12.11
C ARG A 244 -16.86 11.48 11.36
N TYR A 245 -15.82 11.04 12.04
CA TYR A 245 -14.66 10.35 11.46
C TYR A 245 -14.52 8.90 11.96
N VAL A 246 -15.57 8.33 12.55
CA VAL A 246 -15.57 6.90 12.88
C VAL A 246 -15.70 6.05 11.62
N SER A 247 -15.01 4.91 11.62
CA SER A 247 -15.15 3.91 10.58
C SER A 247 -16.47 3.14 10.70
N ASP A 248 -17.06 2.78 9.55
CA ASP A 248 -18.24 1.90 9.49
C ASP A 248 -17.91 0.41 9.73
N GLY A 249 -16.64 0.09 9.95
CA GLY A 249 -16.15 -1.28 10.20
C GLY A 249 -15.93 -2.12 8.95
N LYS A 250 -16.17 -1.60 7.74
CA LYS A 250 -15.83 -2.32 6.50
C LYS A 250 -14.31 -2.38 6.30
N GLY A 251 -13.84 -3.42 5.61
CA GLY A 251 -12.42 -3.67 5.41
C GLY A 251 -11.69 -4.23 6.63
N GLN A 252 -12.38 -4.56 7.73
CA GLN A 252 -11.79 -5.33 8.83
C GLN A 252 -11.37 -6.71 8.32
N GLN A 253 -10.11 -7.07 8.59
CA GLN A 253 -9.57 -8.37 8.23
C GLN A 253 -10.18 -9.47 9.08
N ALA A 254 -10.43 -10.64 8.46
CA ALA A 254 -10.93 -11.82 9.15
C ALA A 254 -10.01 -12.22 10.32
N LYS A 255 -10.61 -12.72 11.41
CA LYS A 255 -9.85 -13.37 12.49
C LYS A 255 -9.02 -14.53 11.89
N ASP A 256 -7.81 -14.69 12.42
CA ASP A 256 -6.84 -15.77 12.13
C ASP A 256 -5.99 -15.63 10.85
N SER A 257 -5.85 -14.43 10.27
CA SER A 257 -4.75 -14.18 9.31
C SER A 257 -3.38 -14.30 9.97
N THR A 258 -2.54 -15.23 9.51
CA THR A 258 -1.25 -15.60 10.14
C THR A 258 -0.06 -14.74 9.72
N LEU A 259 -0.19 -14.01 8.61
CA LEU A 259 0.77 -13.00 8.13
C LEU A 259 0.01 -11.97 7.30
N VAL A 260 -0.08 -10.74 7.82
CA VAL A 260 -0.61 -9.62 7.06
C VAL A 260 0.52 -8.94 6.29
N ARG A 261 0.35 -8.71 5.00
CA ARG A 261 1.26 -7.83 4.25
C ARG A 261 0.98 -6.39 4.65
N GLY A 262 2.00 -5.65 5.10
CA GLY A 262 1.91 -4.19 5.13
C GLY A 262 1.70 -3.71 3.70
N THR A 263 0.79 -2.77 3.51
CA THR A 263 0.39 -2.30 2.17
C THR A 263 1.61 -1.74 1.43
N GLN A 264 1.98 -2.30 0.28
CA GLN A 264 3.02 -1.68 -0.58
C GLN A 264 2.43 -0.58 -1.46
N GLU A 265 1.15 -0.71 -1.80
CA GLU A 265 0.39 0.25 -2.60
C GLU A 265 -0.28 1.30 -1.71
N THR A 266 -0.49 2.51 -2.23
CA THR A 266 -1.22 3.58 -1.53
C THR A 266 -2.70 3.22 -1.42
N VAL A 267 -3.21 3.22 -0.19
CA VAL A 267 -4.65 3.11 0.13
C VAL A 267 -5.31 4.47 -0.11
N GLY A 268 -6.59 4.47 -0.46
CA GLY A 268 -7.32 5.65 -0.88
C GLY A 268 -7.18 5.91 -2.38
N TRP A 269 -7.19 7.19 -2.76
CA TRP A 269 -7.06 7.61 -4.15
C TRP A 269 -5.67 7.32 -4.74
N ASN A 270 -5.66 6.66 -5.90
CA ASN A 270 -4.45 6.43 -6.71
C ASN A 270 -4.71 6.96 -8.13
N LYS A 271 -3.77 7.76 -8.68
CA LYS A 271 -3.82 8.27 -10.06
C LYS A 271 -2.73 7.62 -10.91
N GLU A 272 -3.13 6.95 -11.99
CA GLU A 272 -2.23 6.39 -13.00
C GLU A 272 -2.58 6.98 -14.37
N GLY A 273 -1.67 7.82 -14.91
CA GLY A 273 -1.98 8.65 -16.07
C GLY A 273 -3.09 9.66 -15.74
N ASP A 274 -4.21 9.58 -16.49
CA ASP A 274 -5.43 10.35 -16.23
C ASP A 274 -6.53 9.56 -15.52
N SER A 275 -6.31 8.26 -15.28
CA SER A 275 -7.25 7.40 -14.57
C SER A 275 -7.07 7.52 -13.05
N TRP A 276 -8.16 7.78 -12.34
CA TRP A 276 -8.23 7.64 -10.89
C TRP A 276 -8.82 6.29 -10.51
N SER A 277 -8.32 5.70 -9.44
CA SER A 277 -8.86 4.50 -8.81
C SER A 277 -8.88 4.69 -7.29
N TYR A 278 -9.75 3.95 -6.59
CA TYR A 278 -9.80 3.97 -5.13
C TYR A 278 -9.48 2.59 -4.57
N ARG A 279 -8.48 2.52 -3.69
CA ARG A 279 -7.99 1.29 -3.09
C ARG A 279 -8.42 1.20 -1.63
N TYR A 280 -9.10 0.12 -1.28
CA TYR A 280 -9.51 -0.17 0.09
C TYR A 280 -8.31 -0.59 0.96
N PRO A 281 -8.44 -0.51 2.31
CA PRO A 281 -7.39 -0.89 3.24
C PRO A 281 -6.91 -2.35 3.14
N ASP A 282 -7.73 -3.26 2.62
CA ASP A 282 -7.36 -4.66 2.36
C ASP A 282 -6.52 -4.87 1.09
N GLY A 283 -6.29 -3.79 0.32
CA GLY A 283 -5.55 -3.77 -0.94
C GLY A 283 -6.41 -3.93 -2.19
N SER A 284 -7.70 -4.28 -2.06
CA SER A 284 -8.63 -4.40 -3.17
C SER A 284 -9.02 -3.04 -3.75
N LEU A 285 -9.51 -3.01 -5.00
CA LEU A 285 -9.97 -1.79 -5.67
C LEU A 285 -11.49 -1.68 -5.63
N CYS A 286 -12.02 -0.46 -5.52
CA CYS A 286 -13.42 -0.18 -5.81
C CYS A 286 -13.70 -0.45 -7.30
N ARG A 287 -14.68 -1.30 -7.59
CA ARG A 287 -14.97 -1.83 -8.93
C ARG A 287 -16.47 -2.03 -9.15
N GLY A 288 -16.96 -1.55 -10.29
CA GLY A 288 -18.31 -1.80 -10.81
C GLY A 288 -19.44 -1.26 -9.93
N ARG A 289 -19.21 -0.18 -9.16
CA ARG A 289 -20.16 0.29 -8.15
C ARG A 289 -19.99 1.76 -7.79
N TRP A 290 -21.04 2.31 -7.19
CA TRP A 290 -21.01 3.53 -6.41
C TRP A 290 -20.28 3.33 -5.07
N GLU A 291 -19.50 4.33 -4.68
CA GLU A 291 -18.90 4.42 -3.34
C GLU A 291 -18.94 5.86 -2.81
N SER A 292 -19.17 6.01 -1.51
CA SER A 292 -19.15 7.29 -0.81
C SER A 292 -17.80 7.49 -0.14
N ILE A 293 -17.07 8.52 -0.56
CA ILE A 293 -15.71 8.83 -0.12
C ILE A 293 -15.72 10.29 0.35
N GLU A 294 -15.35 10.52 1.61
CA GLU A 294 -15.35 11.86 2.24
C GLU A 294 -16.72 12.57 2.16
N GLY A 295 -17.81 11.81 2.18
CA GLY A 295 -19.19 12.30 2.09
C GLY A 295 -19.66 12.65 0.67
N GLN A 296 -18.84 12.40 -0.34
CA GLN A 296 -19.16 12.61 -1.76
C GLN A 296 -19.28 11.27 -2.49
N TRP A 297 -20.23 11.16 -3.42
CA TRP A 297 -20.45 9.93 -4.18
C TRP A 297 -19.62 9.91 -5.47
N TYR A 298 -19.03 8.75 -5.75
CA TYR A 298 -18.23 8.47 -6.94
C TYR A 298 -18.67 7.14 -7.55
N TYR A 299 -18.59 7.01 -8.88
CA TYR A 299 -18.85 5.74 -9.58
C TYR A 299 -17.56 5.17 -10.17
N PHE A 300 -17.34 3.87 -9.99
CA PHE A 300 -16.17 3.16 -10.53
C PHE A 300 -16.63 2.07 -11.51
N ASN A 301 -16.00 2.01 -12.68
CA ASN A 301 -16.24 0.93 -13.65
C ASN A 301 -15.66 -0.42 -13.16
N ILE A 302 -15.87 -1.50 -13.91
CA ILE A 302 -15.51 -2.86 -13.48
C ILE A 302 -13.98 -3.07 -13.38
N GLU A 303 -13.18 -2.31 -14.13
CA GLU A 303 -11.71 -2.29 -14.03
C GLU A 303 -11.24 -1.59 -12.74
N GLY A 304 -12.04 -0.67 -12.21
CA GLY A 304 -11.81 0.10 -10.99
C GLY A 304 -11.38 1.55 -11.23
N ILE A 305 -11.71 2.07 -12.41
CA ILE A 305 -11.45 3.45 -12.82
C ILE A 305 -12.67 4.29 -12.46
N MET A 306 -12.45 5.38 -11.73
CA MET A 306 -13.44 6.41 -11.41
C MET A 306 -13.96 7.05 -12.70
N GLN A 307 -15.29 7.15 -12.82
CA GLN A 307 -15.94 7.74 -13.98
C GLN A 307 -16.19 9.24 -13.79
N THR A 308 -16.30 9.95 -14.92
CA THR A 308 -16.63 11.38 -15.01
C THR A 308 -17.63 11.60 -16.16
N GLY A 309 -18.25 12.77 -16.21
CA GLY A 309 -19.28 13.12 -17.20
C GLY A 309 -20.60 12.38 -16.99
N TRP A 310 -21.41 12.34 -18.05
CA TRP A 310 -22.70 11.64 -18.07
C TRP A 310 -22.54 10.12 -18.00
N GLN A 311 -23.33 9.48 -17.14
CA GLN A 311 -23.37 8.04 -16.93
C GLN A 311 -24.82 7.55 -17.01
N LEU A 312 -25.09 6.53 -17.83
CA LEU A 312 -26.40 5.87 -17.91
C LEU A 312 -26.33 4.54 -17.16
N LEU A 313 -26.97 4.46 -16.00
CA LEU A 313 -26.93 3.32 -15.09
C LEU A 313 -28.37 2.96 -14.69
N ASP A 314 -28.74 1.68 -14.80
CA ASP A 314 -30.09 1.18 -14.46
C ASP A 314 -31.25 2.00 -15.08
N ASN A 315 -31.06 2.44 -16.33
CA ASN A 315 -31.97 3.30 -17.10
C ASN A 315 -32.21 4.71 -16.49
N GLN A 316 -31.28 5.19 -15.65
CA GLN A 316 -31.24 6.53 -15.09
C GLN A 316 -29.94 7.24 -15.50
N TYR A 317 -30.02 8.54 -15.79
CA TYR A 317 -28.85 9.36 -16.07
C TYR A 317 -28.29 9.94 -14.77
N PHE A 318 -26.98 9.93 -14.63
CA PHE A 318 -26.23 10.59 -13.56
C PHE A 318 -25.16 11.47 -14.19
N TYR A 319 -24.69 12.49 -13.48
CA TYR A 319 -23.52 13.26 -13.90
C TYR A 319 -22.46 13.25 -12.81
N LEU A 320 -21.23 12.97 -13.21
CA LEU A 320 -20.03 12.95 -12.37
C LEU A 320 -19.18 14.15 -12.81
N TYR A 321 -18.93 15.12 -11.93
CA TYR A 321 -18.07 16.27 -12.24
C TYR A 321 -16.65 15.84 -12.66
N PRO A 322 -15.82 16.72 -13.25
CA PRO A 322 -14.45 16.37 -13.66
C PRO A 322 -13.53 15.88 -12.52
N ASN A 323 -13.89 16.15 -11.27
CA ASN A 323 -13.21 15.61 -10.08
C ASN A 323 -13.80 14.27 -9.58
N GLY A 324 -14.79 13.71 -10.29
CA GLY A 324 -15.48 12.46 -9.98
C GLY A 324 -16.72 12.58 -9.10
N GLN A 325 -17.02 13.75 -8.54
CA GLN A 325 -18.14 13.90 -7.60
C GLN A 325 -19.49 13.84 -8.33
N MET A 326 -20.43 13.05 -7.82
CA MET A 326 -21.80 12.99 -8.32
C MET A 326 -22.54 14.32 -8.13
N ALA A 327 -23.21 14.80 -9.19
CA ALA A 327 -24.09 15.95 -9.11
C ALA A 327 -25.36 15.63 -8.28
N VAL A 328 -25.77 16.58 -7.44
CA VAL A 328 -26.98 16.52 -6.60
C VAL A 328 -27.59 17.92 -6.57
N GLY A 329 -28.92 18.01 -6.69
CA GLY A 329 -29.65 19.26 -6.80
C GLY A 329 -29.46 19.93 -8.16
N TRP A 330 -29.55 21.26 -8.18
CA TRP A 330 -29.34 22.08 -9.38
C TRP A 330 -27.87 22.09 -9.80
N ALA A 331 -27.62 21.85 -11.08
CA ALA A 331 -26.28 21.92 -11.67
C ALA A 331 -26.33 22.50 -13.10
N GLU A 332 -25.28 23.22 -13.49
CA GLU A 332 -25.14 23.79 -14.84
C GLU A 332 -24.01 23.09 -15.60
N MET A 333 -24.32 22.62 -16.80
CA MET A 333 -23.39 21.98 -17.74
C MET A 333 -23.62 22.56 -19.13
N ASP A 334 -22.55 23.01 -19.79
CA ASP A 334 -22.58 23.56 -21.16
C ASP A 334 -23.66 24.65 -21.40
N GLY A 335 -23.93 25.48 -20.38
CA GLY A 335 -24.92 26.55 -20.42
C GLY A 335 -26.38 26.09 -20.27
N LYS A 336 -26.60 24.82 -19.91
CA LYS A 336 -27.91 24.24 -19.58
C LYS A 336 -27.96 23.87 -18.11
N TRP A 337 -29.10 24.18 -17.48
CA TRP A 337 -29.39 23.75 -16.12
C TRP A 337 -30.09 22.39 -16.12
N TYR A 338 -29.67 21.53 -15.19
CA TYR A 338 -30.23 20.22 -14.91
C TYR A 338 -30.54 20.12 -13.42
N TYR A 339 -31.42 19.19 -13.06
CA TYR A 339 -31.68 18.87 -11.66
C TYR A 339 -31.49 17.39 -11.39
N PHE A 340 -30.66 17.09 -10.39
CA PHE A 340 -30.35 15.73 -9.95
C PHE A 340 -31.02 15.48 -8.60
N CYS A 341 -31.77 14.40 -8.48
CA CYS A 341 -32.62 14.08 -7.33
C CYS A 341 -31.84 14.13 -6.02
N THR A 342 -32.33 14.90 -5.05
CA THR A 342 -31.84 14.80 -3.68
C THR A 342 -32.40 13.52 -3.03
N GLY A 343 -31.72 12.99 -2.01
CA GLY A 343 -32.18 11.78 -1.30
C GLY A 343 -33.47 11.97 -0.49
N GLU A 344 -34.05 13.16 -0.50
CA GLU A 344 -35.27 13.55 0.22
C GLU A 344 -36.51 13.53 -0.70
N GLU A 345 -36.33 13.44 -2.02
CA GLU A 345 -37.44 13.39 -2.99
C GLU A 345 -37.98 11.97 -3.16
N ALA A 346 -39.22 11.76 -2.69
CA ALA A 346 -39.85 10.45 -2.62
C ALA A 346 -40.05 9.82 -4.01
N GLY A 347 -39.28 8.77 -4.30
CA GLY A 347 -39.48 7.87 -5.44
C GLY A 347 -38.30 7.75 -6.40
N ASP A 348 -37.40 8.73 -6.41
CA ASP A 348 -36.27 8.77 -7.35
C ASP A 348 -34.94 8.37 -6.68
N THR A 349 -34.00 7.86 -7.49
CA THR A 349 -32.66 7.49 -7.00
C THR A 349 -31.85 8.76 -6.75
N ALA A 350 -31.25 8.91 -5.57
CA ALA A 350 -30.40 10.06 -5.25
C ALA A 350 -29.27 10.22 -6.30
N GLY A 351 -29.10 11.43 -6.83
CA GLY A 351 -28.16 11.76 -7.90
C GLY A 351 -28.62 11.44 -9.33
N SER A 352 -29.79 10.81 -9.52
CA SER A 352 -30.35 10.62 -10.87
C SER A 352 -30.92 11.93 -11.42
N MET A 353 -30.79 12.17 -12.72
CA MET A 353 -31.31 13.34 -13.41
C MET A 353 -32.85 13.27 -13.53
N GLN A 354 -33.53 14.38 -13.31
CA GLN A 354 -34.96 14.49 -13.60
C GLN A 354 -35.25 14.33 -15.10
N GLY A 355 -36.30 13.56 -15.40
CA GLY A 355 -36.81 13.39 -16.75
C GLY A 355 -37.64 14.57 -17.25
N ALA A 356 -38.14 14.45 -18.47
CA ALA A 356 -38.96 15.47 -19.12
C ALA A 356 -40.28 15.75 -18.38
N GLY A 357 -40.77 16.99 -18.52
CA GLY A 357 -42.09 17.40 -18.03
C GLY A 357 -42.05 18.28 -16.78
N TRP A 358 -43.20 18.39 -16.12
CA TRP A 358 -43.37 19.22 -14.92
C TRP A 358 -42.82 18.55 -13.67
N ARG A 359 -42.08 19.30 -12.86
CA ARG A 359 -41.56 18.86 -11.56
C ARG A 359 -41.72 19.96 -10.51
N VAL A 360 -42.03 19.57 -9.28
CA VAL A 360 -41.97 20.46 -8.11
C VAL A 360 -40.59 20.30 -7.47
N ILE A 361 -39.86 21.39 -7.29
CA ILE A 361 -38.55 21.43 -6.63
C ILE A 361 -38.59 22.55 -5.58
N GLY A 362 -38.49 22.15 -4.31
CA GLY A 362 -38.80 23.06 -3.21
C GLY A 362 -40.25 23.57 -3.31
N PRO A 363 -40.50 24.89 -3.19
CA PRO A 363 -41.85 25.46 -3.30
C PRO A 363 -42.26 25.84 -4.74
N TYR A 364 -41.43 25.54 -5.75
CA TYR A 364 -41.63 26.04 -7.13
C TYR A 364 -41.84 24.91 -8.14
N TYR A 365 -42.62 25.21 -9.18
CA TYR A 365 -42.80 24.34 -10.34
C TYR A 365 -41.77 24.70 -11.42
N TYR A 366 -41.18 23.68 -12.03
CA TYR A 366 -40.26 23.78 -13.16
C TYR A 366 -40.73 22.85 -14.28
N TYR A 367 -40.25 23.12 -15.49
CA TYR A 367 -40.47 22.25 -16.65
C TYR A 367 -39.13 21.83 -17.25
N PHE A 368 -38.98 20.55 -17.57
CA PHE A 368 -37.78 19.96 -18.15
C PHE A 368 -38.04 19.44 -19.58
N ASN A 369 -37.05 19.60 -20.44
CA ASN A 369 -37.03 19.09 -21.81
C ASN A 369 -36.83 17.57 -21.86
N GLU A 370 -37.02 16.97 -23.04
CA GLU A 370 -36.70 15.56 -23.33
C GLU A 370 -35.24 15.17 -23.03
N ASP A 371 -34.31 16.13 -23.09
CA ASP A 371 -32.90 15.91 -22.74
C ASP A 371 -32.60 16.15 -21.25
N GLY A 372 -33.61 16.38 -20.41
CA GLY A 372 -33.48 16.69 -18.98
C GLY A 372 -33.07 18.12 -18.65
N SER A 373 -32.87 18.99 -19.65
CA SER A 373 -32.51 20.39 -19.40
C SER A 373 -33.72 21.23 -18.98
N MET A 374 -33.52 22.15 -18.05
CA MET A 374 -34.54 23.08 -17.56
C MET A 374 -35.00 24.04 -18.67
N TYR A 375 -36.32 24.13 -18.86
CA TYR A 375 -36.95 25.05 -19.80
C TYR A 375 -37.11 26.45 -19.21
N THR A 376 -36.99 27.48 -20.05
CA THR A 376 -37.27 28.87 -19.67
C THR A 376 -38.04 29.57 -20.79
N GLY A 377 -38.88 30.55 -20.44
CA GLY A 377 -39.70 31.31 -21.37
C GLY A 377 -41.13 30.77 -21.51
N TRP A 378 -41.72 31.02 -22.66
CA TRP A 378 -43.12 30.69 -22.96
C TRP A 378 -43.30 29.22 -23.31
N LEU A 379 -44.06 28.49 -22.49
CA LEU A 379 -44.40 27.08 -22.71
C LEU A 379 -45.88 26.95 -23.09
N LYS A 380 -46.18 26.22 -24.15
CA LYS A 380 -47.56 25.86 -24.53
C LYS A 380 -47.76 24.35 -24.42
N GLN A 381 -48.71 23.92 -23.58
CA GLN A 381 -49.09 22.51 -23.40
C GLN A 381 -50.61 22.36 -23.35
N ASN A 382 -51.16 21.36 -24.05
CA ASN A 382 -52.58 21.00 -24.00
C ASN A 382 -53.54 22.19 -24.23
N GLY A 383 -53.15 23.11 -25.12
CA GLY A 383 -53.89 24.34 -25.42
C GLY A 383 -53.61 25.52 -24.48
N LYS A 384 -53.06 25.27 -23.28
CA LYS A 384 -52.75 26.28 -22.25
C LYS A 384 -51.34 26.84 -22.41
N GLN A 385 -51.13 28.05 -21.91
CA GLN A 385 -49.84 28.74 -21.94
C GLN A 385 -49.36 29.03 -20.52
N TYR A 386 -48.05 28.99 -20.33
CA TYR A 386 -47.34 29.18 -19.06
C TYR A 386 -46.06 30.00 -19.30
N TYR A 387 -45.57 30.69 -18.27
CA TYR A 387 -44.31 31.42 -18.34
C TYR A 387 -43.32 30.91 -17.28
N LEU A 388 -42.22 30.32 -17.74
CA LEU A 388 -41.10 29.90 -16.91
C LEU A 388 -40.08 31.04 -16.87
N ASN A 389 -39.71 31.51 -15.69
CA ASN A 389 -38.96 32.75 -15.53
C ASN A 389 -37.57 32.71 -16.22
N THR A 390 -37.30 33.69 -17.09
CA THR A 390 -36.03 33.82 -17.82
C THR A 390 -34.99 34.71 -17.12
N VAL A 391 -35.35 35.40 -16.03
CA VAL A 391 -34.37 36.24 -15.30
C VAL A 391 -33.34 35.36 -14.62
N ASP A 392 -32.06 35.70 -14.79
CA ASP A 392 -30.95 35.10 -14.07
C ASP A 392 -30.95 35.57 -12.61
N ASN A 393 -31.81 34.94 -11.80
CA ASN A 393 -31.96 35.15 -10.37
C ASN A 393 -32.23 33.80 -9.68
N SER A 394 -32.45 33.79 -8.37
CA SER A 394 -32.74 32.58 -7.59
C SER A 394 -34.07 31.88 -7.94
N LEU A 395 -34.80 32.36 -8.96
CA LEU A 395 -36.07 31.84 -9.45
C LEU A 395 -36.03 31.57 -10.96
N LYS A 396 -34.84 31.48 -11.59
CA LYS A 396 -34.70 31.14 -13.01
C LYS A 396 -35.33 29.77 -13.30
N GLY A 397 -36.13 29.69 -14.36
CA GLY A 397 -36.90 28.49 -14.75
C GLY A 397 -38.16 28.21 -13.92
N ALA A 398 -38.37 28.89 -12.78
CA ALA A 398 -39.58 28.69 -11.99
C ALA A 398 -40.82 29.23 -12.73
N LEU A 399 -41.93 28.50 -12.63
CA LEU A 399 -43.25 28.93 -13.09
C LEU A 399 -43.65 30.24 -12.40
N PHE A 400 -43.99 31.25 -13.21
CA PHE A 400 -44.42 32.54 -12.74
C PHE A 400 -45.96 32.61 -12.60
N THR A 401 -46.44 33.25 -11.54
CA THR A 401 -47.85 33.57 -11.31
C THR A 401 -48.03 35.08 -11.12
N GLY A 402 -49.20 35.61 -11.49
CA GLY A 402 -49.50 37.04 -11.46
C GLY A 402 -49.04 37.80 -12.72
N TRP A 403 -48.80 39.10 -12.56
CA TRP A 403 -48.52 40.04 -13.66
C TRP A 403 -47.13 39.85 -14.28
N ILE A 404 -47.09 39.60 -15.59
CA ILE A 404 -45.86 39.43 -16.38
C ILE A 404 -45.75 40.58 -17.38
N LYS A 405 -44.63 41.31 -17.39
CA LYS A 405 -44.33 42.35 -18.38
C LYS A 405 -43.04 42.02 -19.14
N ARG A 406 -43.13 41.84 -20.46
CA ARG A 406 -42.00 41.49 -21.35
C ARG A 406 -42.19 42.11 -22.73
N ASP A 407 -41.11 42.59 -23.33
CA ASP A 407 -41.07 43.08 -24.71
C ASP A 407 -42.15 44.12 -25.06
N GLY A 408 -42.46 44.99 -24.10
CA GLY A 408 -43.51 46.01 -24.20
C GLY A 408 -44.94 45.52 -23.95
N LYS A 409 -45.14 44.21 -23.82
CA LYS A 409 -46.43 43.54 -23.61
C LYS A 409 -46.64 43.16 -22.15
N THR A 410 -47.90 42.99 -21.75
CA THR A 410 -48.29 42.56 -20.40
C THR A 410 -49.26 41.39 -20.51
N TYR A 411 -49.12 40.46 -19.58
CA TYR A 411 -49.90 39.23 -19.44
C TYR A 411 -50.22 39.03 -17.96
N PHE A 412 -51.17 38.15 -17.65
CA PHE A 412 -51.44 37.69 -16.30
C PHE A 412 -51.47 36.16 -16.27
N ALA A 413 -50.72 35.56 -15.36
CA ALA A 413 -50.78 34.14 -15.05
C ALA A 413 -51.64 33.93 -13.79
N ASP A 414 -52.56 32.97 -13.82
CA ASP A 414 -53.43 32.67 -12.68
C ASP A 414 -52.68 31.96 -11.53
N SER A 415 -53.40 31.49 -10.50
CA SER A 415 -52.82 30.75 -9.38
C SER A 415 -52.21 29.40 -9.76
N ASN A 416 -52.55 28.86 -10.93
CA ASN A 416 -52.00 27.64 -11.51
C ASN A 416 -50.88 27.93 -12.53
N GLY A 417 -50.55 29.21 -12.76
CA GLY A 417 -49.59 29.67 -13.76
C GLY A 417 -50.13 29.72 -15.19
N GLU A 418 -51.44 29.53 -15.38
CA GLU A 418 -52.09 29.55 -16.69
C GLU A 418 -52.30 30.99 -17.15
N ILE A 419 -51.85 31.32 -18.36
CA ILE A 419 -52.00 32.66 -18.92
C ILE A 419 -53.49 32.94 -19.20
N ALA A 420 -53.98 34.06 -18.67
CA ALA A 420 -55.35 34.51 -18.82
C ALA A 420 -55.71 34.83 -20.27
N GLU A 421 -56.91 34.44 -20.68
CA GLU A 421 -57.50 34.76 -21.99
C GLU A 421 -58.97 35.20 -21.79
N GLY A 422 -59.42 36.18 -22.58
CA GLY A 422 -60.74 36.77 -22.47
C GLY A 422 -60.87 37.79 -21.33
N TRP A 423 -62.10 37.97 -20.84
CA TRP A 423 -62.39 38.87 -19.71
C TRP A 423 -62.06 38.19 -18.38
N CYS A 424 -61.22 38.83 -17.57
CA CYS A 424 -60.84 38.33 -16.24
C CYS A 424 -60.91 39.44 -15.19
N GLN A 425 -61.33 39.10 -13.96
CA GLN A 425 -61.31 40.02 -12.83
C GLN A 425 -60.08 39.75 -11.96
N ILE A 426 -59.25 40.78 -11.76
CA ILE A 426 -58.00 40.72 -11.00
C ILE A 426 -57.99 41.91 -10.03
N ASP A 427 -57.80 41.63 -8.74
CA ASP A 427 -57.79 42.64 -7.65
C ASP A 427 -59.00 43.60 -7.68
N GLY A 428 -60.18 43.07 -8.08
CA GLY A 428 -61.44 43.81 -8.18
C GLY A 428 -61.69 44.49 -9.53
N ASN A 429 -60.65 44.72 -10.34
CA ASN A 429 -60.74 45.35 -11.66
C ASN A 429 -60.94 44.31 -12.78
N TRP A 430 -61.66 44.68 -13.84
CA TRP A 430 -61.81 43.84 -15.03
C TRP A 430 -60.81 44.22 -16.11
N TYR A 431 -60.17 43.21 -16.68
CA TYR A 431 -59.19 43.30 -17.75
C TYR A 431 -59.59 42.37 -18.90
N TYR A 432 -59.13 42.67 -20.12
CA TYR A 432 -59.30 41.79 -21.27
C TYR A 432 -57.95 41.37 -21.83
N PHE A 433 -57.71 40.06 -21.90
CA PHE A 433 -56.54 39.47 -22.54
C PHE A 433 -56.95 38.86 -23.88
N TYR A 434 -56.24 39.18 -24.96
CA TYR A 434 -56.58 38.64 -26.28
C TYR A 434 -56.40 37.12 -26.33
N PRO A 435 -57.42 36.34 -26.74
CA PRO A 435 -57.30 34.89 -26.91
C PRO A 435 -56.12 34.50 -27.81
N GLU A 436 -55.62 33.29 -27.62
CA GLU A 436 -54.40 32.72 -28.22
C GLU A 436 -53.07 33.42 -27.90
N SER A 437 -53.06 34.73 -27.67
CA SER A 437 -51.85 35.50 -27.35
C SER A 437 -51.66 35.77 -25.85
N GLY A 438 -52.75 35.89 -25.09
CA GLY A 438 -52.73 36.31 -23.68
C GLY A 438 -52.36 37.77 -23.44
N GLU A 439 -52.27 38.59 -24.49
CA GLU A 439 -51.81 39.99 -24.39
C GLU A 439 -52.91 40.89 -23.82
N LEU A 440 -52.58 41.70 -22.81
CA LEU A 440 -53.50 42.68 -22.23
C LEU A 440 -53.88 43.77 -23.25
N ALA A 441 -55.17 44.01 -23.38
CA ALA A 441 -55.72 45.12 -24.17
C ALA A 441 -55.62 46.46 -23.42
N TYR A 442 -55.29 47.53 -24.16
CA TYR A 442 -55.18 48.90 -23.66
C TYR A 442 -55.82 49.89 -24.63
N ASN A 443 -56.40 50.99 -24.12
CA ASN A 443 -56.95 52.11 -24.91
C ASN A 443 -57.81 51.65 -26.10
N THR A 444 -58.74 50.72 -25.86
CA THR A 444 -59.51 50.05 -26.93
C THR A 444 -60.90 49.64 -26.45
N VAL A 445 -61.74 49.17 -27.37
CA VAL A 445 -63.12 48.73 -27.10
C VAL A 445 -63.26 47.26 -27.49
N ILE A 446 -63.63 46.42 -26.53
CA ILE A 446 -63.83 44.98 -26.71
C ILE A 446 -65.31 44.68 -26.47
N ASN A 447 -66.01 44.17 -27.49
CA ASN A 447 -67.45 43.84 -27.43
C ASN A 447 -68.36 44.99 -26.89
N GLY A 448 -67.97 46.25 -27.12
CA GLY A 448 -68.68 47.44 -26.64
C GLY A 448 -68.21 47.99 -25.29
N PHE A 449 -67.28 47.33 -24.61
CA PHE A 449 -66.72 47.77 -23.32
C PHE A 449 -65.35 48.43 -23.53
N HIS A 450 -65.15 49.63 -23.00
CA HIS A 450 -63.90 50.39 -23.10
C HIS A 450 -62.89 49.96 -22.02
N VAL A 451 -61.64 49.68 -22.42
CA VAL A 451 -60.51 49.51 -21.50
C VAL A 451 -59.53 50.68 -21.67
N ASN A 452 -59.10 51.26 -20.55
CA ASN A 452 -58.32 52.49 -20.53
C ASN A 452 -56.80 52.25 -20.76
N GLN A 453 -55.99 53.28 -20.49
CA GLN A 453 -54.53 53.23 -20.69
C GLN A 453 -53.80 52.22 -19.78
N ASP A 454 -54.43 51.85 -18.67
CA ASP A 454 -53.93 50.88 -17.70
C ASP A 454 -54.54 49.47 -17.93
N GLY A 455 -55.37 49.33 -18.97
CA GLY A 455 -56.04 48.08 -19.36
C GLY A 455 -57.30 47.75 -18.55
N ILE A 456 -57.72 48.67 -17.66
CA ILE A 456 -58.87 48.50 -16.77
C ILE A 456 -60.15 48.88 -17.52
N TRP A 457 -61.18 48.04 -17.40
CA TRP A 457 -62.53 48.34 -17.89
C TRP A 457 -63.16 49.54 -17.16
N GLU A 458 -63.65 50.49 -17.95
CA GLU A 458 -64.42 51.64 -17.46
C GLU A 458 -65.90 51.52 -17.83
N ARG A 459 -66.77 51.90 -16.89
CA ARG A 459 -68.23 51.78 -16.98
C ARG A 459 -68.92 53.01 -17.58
#